data_AF-A0A3M5JSL8-F1
#
_entry.id   AF-A0A3M5JSL8-F1
#
_cell.length_a   1.000
_cell.length_b   1.000
_cell.length_c   1.000
_cell.angle_alpha   90.00
_cell.angle_beta   90.00
_cell.angle_gamma   90.00
#
_symmetry.space_group_name_H-M   'P 1'
#
loop_
_entity.id
_entity.type
_entity.pdbx_description
1 polymer ?
#
loop_
_entity_poly.entity_id
_entity_poly.type
_entity_poly.pdbx_seq_one_letter_code
_entity_poly.pdbx_strand_id
1 'polypeptide(L)'
;MCDVLLVDCPGHDSAEFRSALTVVDTLITLIKPSSMFEKGTLTNLTETVRTAQYKHGNAALKAYVLMTRIKLNKVPDAIALDEELRSDSVWIQPLKARLSELDIYENAVNVGAGVHEVERASSLPKAKAQLELVAQEIGLL
;
A
#
# COMPACT_ATOMS: atom_id res chain seq x y z
N MET A 1 -17.64 15.91 -12.61
CA MET A 1 -16.38 15.18 -12.88
C MET A 1 -15.74 14.94 -11.51
N CYS A 2 -15.08 13.81 -11.29
CA CYS A 2 -14.45 13.48 -10.01
C CYS A 2 -12.94 13.76 -10.11
N ASP A 3 -12.33 14.37 -9.09
CA ASP A 3 -10.90 14.69 -9.11
C ASP A 3 -10.03 13.46 -8.75
N VAL A 4 -10.56 12.55 -7.92
CA VAL A 4 -9.86 11.35 -7.44
C VAL A 4 -10.77 10.14 -7.53
N LEU A 5 -10.30 9.05 -8.14
CA LEU A 5 -10.98 7.77 -8.17
C LEU A 5 -10.22 6.75 -7.33
N LEU A 6 -10.89 6.16 -6.33
CA LEU A 6 -10.35 5.04 -5.57
C LEU A 6 -10.96 3.75 -6.10
N VAL A 7 -10.09 2.79 -6.46
CA VAL A 7 -10.49 1.47 -6.95
C VAL A 7 -10.00 0.43 -5.96
N ASP A 8 -10.93 -0.18 -5.24
CA ASP A 8 -10.62 -1.32 -4.36
C ASP A 8 -10.79 -2.63 -5.15
N CYS A 9 -9.71 -3.40 -5.22
CA CYS A 9 -9.65 -4.66 -5.96
C CYS A 9 -9.39 -5.81 -4.99
N PRO A 10 -9.94 -7.00 -5.25
CA PRO A 10 -9.64 -8.17 -4.43
C PRO A 10 -8.14 -8.48 -4.48
N GLY A 11 -7.60 -8.96 -3.35
CA GLY A 11 -6.15 -9.19 -3.17
C GLY A 11 -5.54 -10.34 -3.98
N HIS A 12 -6.26 -10.89 -4.96
CA HIS A 12 -5.76 -11.89 -5.88
C HIS A 12 -5.77 -11.34 -7.32
N ASP A 13 -4.98 -11.96 -8.20
CA ASP A 13 -5.05 -11.67 -9.63
C ASP A 13 -6.48 -11.96 -10.14
N SER A 14 -7.15 -10.90 -10.57
CA SER A 14 -8.56 -10.89 -10.96
C SER A 14 -8.73 -10.08 -12.23
N ALA A 15 -9.85 -10.28 -12.93
CA ALA A 15 -10.14 -9.52 -14.15
C ALA A 15 -10.26 -8.02 -13.84
N GLU A 16 -10.84 -7.70 -12.69
CA GLU A 16 -11.03 -6.36 -12.13
C GLU A 16 -9.66 -5.72 -11.84
N PHE A 17 -8.78 -6.45 -11.15
CA PHE A 17 -7.43 -5.97 -10.84
C PHE A 17 -6.63 -5.68 -12.11
N ARG A 18 -6.59 -6.61 -13.07
CA ARG A 18 -5.88 -6.40 -14.34
C ARG A 18 -6.45 -5.24 -15.14
N SER A 19 -7.78 -5.11 -15.17
CA SER A 19 -8.44 -3.99 -15.88
C SER A 19 -8.10 -2.65 -15.23
N ALA A 20 -8.13 -2.57 -13.89
CA ALA A 20 -7.75 -1.36 -13.17
C ALA A 20 -6.30 -0.95 -13.47
N LEU A 21 -5.36 -1.89 -13.50
CA LEU A 21 -3.95 -1.61 -13.81
C LEU A 21 -3.73 -1.01 -15.21
N THR A 22 -4.66 -1.16 -16.14
CA THR A 22 -4.54 -0.54 -17.48
C THR A 22 -4.88 0.95 -17.49
N VAL A 23 -5.53 1.47 -16.45
CA VAL A 23 -6.07 2.84 -16.43
C VAL A 23 -5.66 3.67 -15.21
N VAL A 24 -5.25 3.05 -14.11
CA VAL A 24 -4.87 3.79 -12.88
C VAL A 24 -3.50 4.45 -13.02
N ASP A 25 -3.35 5.65 -12.46
CA ASP A 25 -2.06 6.35 -12.37
C ASP A 25 -1.17 5.74 -11.27
N THR A 26 -1.79 5.30 -10.18
CA THR A 26 -1.10 4.83 -8.98
C THR A 26 -1.71 3.53 -8.45
N LEU A 27 -0.86 2.53 -8.20
CA LEU A 27 -1.17 1.32 -7.44
C LEU A 27 -0.49 1.37 -6.07
N ILE A 28 -1.23 1.06 -5.01
CA ILE A 28 -0.68 0.80 -3.67
C ILE A 28 -1.06 -0.62 -3.28
N THR A 29 -0.07 -1.46 -3.04
CA THR A 29 -0.28 -2.80 -2.46
C THR A 29 0.09 -2.82 -0.99
N LEU A 30 -0.71 -3.48 -0.17
CA LEU A 30 -0.52 -3.54 1.28
C LEU A 30 0.14 -4.87 1.66
N ILE A 31 1.29 -4.81 2.34
CA ILE A 31 2.01 -6.02 2.78
C ILE A 31 2.29 -5.94 4.28
N LYS A 32 2.08 -7.04 5.01
CA LYS A 32 2.65 -7.23 6.34
C LYS A 32 4.06 -7.79 6.21
N PRO A 33 5.13 -7.02 6.53
CA PRO A 33 6.51 -7.45 6.28
C PRO A 33 6.92 -8.69 7.07
N SER A 34 6.29 -8.93 8.23
CA SER A 34 6.52 -10.12 9.06
C SER A 34 5.81 -11.39 8.55
N SER A 35 5.00 -11.30 7.49
CA SER A 35 4.28 -12.44 6.89
C SER A 35 5.03 -12.97 5.68
N MET A 36 5.62 -14.16 5.79
CA MET A 36 6.30 -14.83 4.66
C MET A 36 5.34 -15.12 3.50
N PHE A 37 4.09 -15.47 3.82
CA PHE A 37 3.06 -15.74 2.82
C PHE A 37 2.75 -14.49 1.99
N GLU A 38 2.54 -13.34 2.64
CA GLU A 38 2.27 -12.08 1.94
C GLU A 38 3.49 -11.62 1.14
N LYS A 39 4.70 -11.74 1.68
CA LYS A 39 5.92 -11.42 0.91
C LYS A 39 6.04 -12.25 -0.36
N GLY A 40 5.69 -13.55 -0.30
CA GLY A 40 5.75 -14.45 -1.44
C GLY A 40 4.86 -14.03 -2.62
N THR A 41 3.82 -13.21 -2.41
CA THR A 41 2.96 -12.74 -3.49
C THR A 41 3.55 -11.58 -4.28
N LEU A 42 4.60 -10.92 -3.77
CA LEU A 42 5.21 -9.75 -4.43
C LEU A 42 5.84 -10.07 -5.78
N THR A 43 6.33 -11.29 -5.98
CA THR A 43 6.89 -11.74 -7.27
C THR A 43 5.82 -11.69 -8.37
N ASN A 44 4.70 -12.38 -8.16
CA ASN A 44 3.59 -12.43 -9.13
C ASN A 44 2.97 -11.04 -9.34
N LEU A 45 2.84 -10.26 -8.27
CA LEU A 45 2.35 -8.89 -8.37
C LEU A 45 3.28 -8.00 -9.20
N THR A 46 4.60 -8.14 -9.00
CA THR A 46 5.60 -7.41 -9.78
C THR A 46 5.47 -7.77 -11.26
N GLU A 47 5.38 -9.05 -11.60
CA GLU A 47 5.17 -9.49 -12.98
C GLU A 47 3.89 -8.90 -13.60
N THR A 48 2.80 -8.88 -12.83
CA THR A 48 1.51 -8.34 -13.28
C THR A 48 1.60 -6.83 -13.56
N VAL A 49 2.23 -6.07 -12.66
CA VAL A 49 2.45 -4.63 -12.83
C VAL A 49 3.37 -4.33 -14.01
N ARG A 50 4.48 -5.06 -14.16
CA ARG A 50 5.39 -4.88 -15.31
C ARG A 50 4.70 -5.23 -16.62
N THR A 51 3.83 -6.24 -16.61
CA THR A 51 3.00 -6.58 -17.78
C THR A 51 2.04 -5.43 -18.13
N ALA A 52 1.38 -4.82 -17.13
CA ALA A 52 0.54 -3.64 -17.37
C ALA A 52 1.33 -2.47 -17.97
N GLN A 53 2.51 -2.18 -17.42
CA GLN A 53 3.37 -1.08 -17.87
C GLN A 53 3.93 -1.28 -19.28
N TYR A 54 4.43 -2.48 -19.59
CA TYR A 54 5.15 -2.73 -20.84
C TYR A 54 4.29 -3.32 -21.96
N LYS A 55 3.26 -4.11 -21.63
CA LYS A 55 2.46 -4.83 -22.63
C LYS A 55 1.06 -4.25 -22.82
N HIS A 56 0.50 -3.58 -21.81
CA HIS A 56 -0.87 -3.04 -21.87
C HIS A 56 -0.92 -1.51 -22.00
N GLY A 57 0.22 -0.85 -22.20
CA GLY A 57 0.30 0.56 -22.57
C GLY A 57 0.21 1.55 -21.41
N ASN A 58 0.06 1.11 -20.16
CA ASN A 58 0.07 1.99 -18.99
C ASN A 58 1.49 2.25 -18.47
N ALA A 59 2.35 2.80 -19.33
CA ALA A 59 3.77 3.02 -19.02
C ALA A 59 3.99 4.04 -17.88
N ALA A 60 3.01 4.90 -17.62
CA ALA A 60 3.06 5.93 -16.57
C ALA A 60 2.64 5.42 -15.18
N LEU A 61 2.07 4.21 -15.08
CA LEU A 61 1.65 3.60 -13.82
C LEU A 61 2.78 3.63 -12.79
N LYS A 62 2.52 4.24 -11.65
CA LYS A 62 3.39 4.17 -10.46
C LYS A 62 2.85 3.11 -9.52
N ALA A 63 3.69 2.14 -9.15
CA ALA A 63 3.30 1.09 -8.23
C ALA A 63 4.17 1.16 -6.98
N TYR A 64 3.53 1.00 -5.82
CA TYR A 64 4.18 1.11 -4.52
C TYR A 64 3.79 -0.04 -3.59
N VAL A 65 4.77 -0.52 -2.82
CA VAL A 65 4.52 -1.39 -1.66
C VAL A 65 4.38 -0.52 -0.41
N LEU A 66 3.22 -0.56 0.24
CA LEU A 66 3.00 0.04 1.55
C LEU A 66 3.06 -1.05 2.62
N MET A 67 4.07 -0.96 3.49
CA MET A 67 4.20 -1.87 4.62
C MET A 67 3.23 -1.46 5.73
N THR A 68 2.38 -2.40 6.14
CA THR A 68 1.31 -2.19 7.13
C THR A 68 1.40 -3.18 8.29
N ARG A 69 0.61 -2.95 9.34
CA ARG A 69 0.49 -3.88 10.49
C ARG A 69 1.86 -4.17 11.13
N ILE A 70 2.72 -3.15 11.21
CA ILE A 70 4.06 -3.27 11.77
C ILE A 70 3.99 -3.12 13.29
N LYS A 71 4.26 -4.23 14.00
CA LYS A 71 4.48 -4.23 15.45
C LYS A 71 5.85 -3.65 15.77
N LEU A 72 6.01 -3.04 16.94
CA LEU A 72 7.28 -2.42 17.36
C LEU A 72 8.46 -3.41 17.34
N ASN A 73 8.24 -4.65 17.80
CA ASN A 73 9.24 -5.72 17.78
C ASN A 73 9.44 -6.37 16.39
N LYS A 74 8.73 -5.89 15.35
CA LYS A 74 8.78 -6.37 13.97
C LYS A 74 9.25 -5.31 12.98
N VAL A 75 9.79 -4.20 13.48
CA VAL A 75 10.47 -3.19 12.67
C VAL A 75 11.66 -3.76 11.89
N PRO A 76 12.49 -4.67 12.43
CA PRO A 76 13.57 -5.28 11.66
C PRO A 76 13.09 -6.01 10.40
N ASP A 77 11.95 -6.70 10.45
CA ASP A 77 11.37 -7.38 9.28
C ASP A 77 10.97 -6.37 8.19
N ALA A 78 10.49 -5.19 8.57
CA ALA A 78 10.16 -4.12 7.64
C ALA A 78 11.41 -3.49 7.01
N ILE A 79 12.51 -3.35 7.77
CA ILE A 79 13.79 -2.87 7.24
C ILE A 79 14.35 -3.88 6.23
N ALA A 80 14.38 -5.17 6.58
CA ALA A 80 14.89 -6.21 5.70
C ALA A 80 14.12 -6.29 4.37
N LEU A 81 12.78 -6.20 4.41
CA LEU A 81 11.98 -6.19 3.19
C LEU A 81 12.20 -4.91 2.36
N ASP A 82 12.44 -3.77 3.00
CA ASP A 82 12.74 -2.52 2.29
C ASP A 82 14.04 -2.64 1.51
N GLU A 83 15.09 -3.14 2.15
CA GLU A 83 16.39 -3.40 1.53
C GLU A 83 16.29 -4.41 0.39
N GLU A 84 15.51 -5.49 0.58
CA GLU A 84 15.26 -6.50 -0.46
C GLU A 84 14.59 -5.87 -1.69
N LEU A 85 13.52 -5.10 -1.51
CA LEU A 85 12.80 -4.48 -2.63
C LEU A 85 13.59 -3.36 -3.31
N ARG A 86 14.47 -2.67 -2.58
CA ARG A 86 15.38 -1.66 -3.15
C ARG A 86 16.63 -2.26 -3.79
N SER A 87 16.90 -3.54 -3.60
CA SER A 87 18.08 -4.20 -4.15
C SER A 87 18.05 -4.32 -5.68
N ASP A 88 16.86 -4.35 -6.27
CA ASP A 88 16.66 -4.38 -7.72
C ASP A 88 15.46 -3.52 -8.13
N SER A 89 15.65 -2.67 -9.14
CA SER A 89 14.62 -1.83 -9.75
C SER A 89 13.47 -2.63 -10.39
N VAL A 90 13.66 -3.92 -10.67
CA VAL A 90 12.60 -4.80 -11.19
C VAL A 90 11.44 -4.88 -10.20
N TRP A 91 11.71 -4.83 -8.90
CA TRP A 91 10.70 -4.87 -7.84
C TRP A 91 9.84 -3.62 -7.81
N ILE A 92 8.59 -3.79 -7.38
CA ILE A 92 7.74 -2.67 -6.98
C ILE A 92 8.40 -2.00 -5.77
N GLN A 93 8.69 -0.71 -5.89
CA GLN A 93 9.47 0.00 -4.88
C GLN A 93 8.62 0.30 -3.63
N PRO A 94 9.20 0.18 -2.42
CA PRO A 94 8.47 0.45 -1.19
C PRO A 94 8.36 1.96 -0.93
N LEU A 95 7.23 2.38 -0.36
CA LEU A 95 7.09 3.70 0.24
C LEU A 95 8.03 3.83 1.44
N LYS A 96 8.52 5.04 1.68
CA LYS A 96 9.26 5.41 2.89
C LYS A 96 8.32 5.42 4.09
N ALA A 97 7.10 5.91 3.90
CA ALA A 97 6.06 5.87 4.91
C ALA A 97 5.62 4.42 5.17
N ARG A 98 5.37 4.10 6.45
CA ARG A 98 4.93 2.77 6.90
C ARG A 98 3.84 2.91 7.94
N LEU A 99 2.89 1.97 7.97
CA LEU A 99 1.79 1.97 8.93
C LEU A 99 2.07 0.99 10.07
N SER A 100 2.06 1.51 11.30
CA SER A 100 2.13 0.67 12.50
C SER A 100 0.85 -0.14 12.67
N GLU A 101 0.92 -1.25 13.40
CA GLU A 101 -0.29 -1.91 13.90
C GLU A 101 -0.86 -1.06 15.04
N LEU A 102 -2.02 -0.44 14.80
CA LEU A 102 -2.71 0.44 15.75
C LEU A 102 -4.18 0.02 15.86
N ASP A 103 -4.73 0.10 17.06
CA ASP A 103 -6.13 -0.20 17.39
C ASP A 103 -7.14 0.73 16.71
N ILE A 104 -6.74 1.98 16.43
CA ILE A 104 -7.62 2.97 15.81
C ILE A 104 -8.16 2.56 14.44
N TYR A 105 -7.42 1.75 13.68
CA TYR A 105 -7.91 1.28 12.38
C TYR A 105 -9.15 0.37 12.55
N GLU A 106 -9.13 -0.53 13.54
CA GLU A 106 -10.28 -1.38 13.86
C GLU A 106 -11.42 -0.55 14.46
N ASN A 107 -11.10 0.37 15.38
CA ASN A 107 -12.11 1.25 15.99
C ASN A 107 -12.83 2.11 14.95
N ALA A 108 -12.11 2.66 13.97
CA ALA A 108 -12.66 3.46 12.90
C ALA A 108 -13.59 2.64 11.99
N VAL A 109 -13.16 1.43 11.60
CA VAL A 109 -13.98 0.51 10.80
C VAL A 109 -15.27 0.12 11.52
N ASN A 110 -15.21 -0.17 12.83
CA ASN A 110 -16.37 -0.57 13.64
C ASN A 110 -17.49 0.49 13.68
N VAL A 111 -17.17 1.76 13.43
CA VAL A 111 -18.13 2.86 13.39
C VAL A 111 -18.36 3.40 11.97
N GLY A 112 -17.78 2.76 10.94
CA GLY A 112 -17.91 3.20 9.55
C GLY A 112 -17.26 4.54 9.26
N ALA A 113 -16.22 4.92 9.99
CA ALA A 113 -15.54 6.20 9.87
C ALA A 113 -14.09 6.04 9.36
N GLY A 114 -13.56 7.08 8.74
CA GLY A 114 -12.14 7.23 8.49
C GLY A 114 -11.38 7.64 9.76
N VAL A 115 -10.07 7.35 9.80
CA VAL A 115 -9.20 7.74 10.93
C VAL A 115 -9.26 9.24 11.22
N HIS A 116 -9.44 10.08 10.20
CA HIS A 116 -9.55 11.53 10.38
C HIS A 116 -10.83 11.97 11.09
N GLU A 117 -11.89 11.16 11.03
CA GLU A 117 -13.22 11.43 11.57
C GLU A 117 -13.40 10.90 13.00
N VAL A 118 -12.50 10.04 13.48
CA VAL A 118 -12.54 9.57 14.87
C VAL A 118 -12.12 10.70 15.82
N GLU A 119 -12.95 10.98 16.83
CA GLU A 119 -12.72 12.09 17.76
C GLU A 119 -11.59 11.84 18.75
N ARG A 120 -11.51 10.63 19.33
CA ARG A 120 -10.59 10.31 20.43
C ARG A 120 -10.12 8.87 20.38
N ALA A 121 -8.81 8.68 20.30
CA ALA A 121 -8.11 7.44 20.62
C ALA A 121 -6.65 7.73 20.96
N SER A 122 -6.00 6.86 21.72
CA SER A 122 -4.59 7.04 22.14
C SER A 122 -3.62 7.02 20.95
N SER A 123 -3.90 6.22 19.92
CA SER A 123 -3.08 6.07 18.72
C SER A 123 -3.48 7.02 17.58
N LEU A 124 -4.52 7.84 17.76
CA LEU A 124 -5.09 8.71 16.72
C LEU A 124 -4.06 9.69 16.11
N PRO A 125 -3.27 10.47 16.89
CA PRO A 125 -2.32 11.41 16.31
C PRO A 125 -1.27 10.72 15.44
N LYS A 126 -0.80 9.54 15.89
CA LYS A 126 0.19 8.74 15.16
C LYS A 126 -0.40 8.20 13.85
N ALA A 127 -1.63 7.69 13.88
CA ALA A 127 -2.28 7.18 12.68
C ALA A 127 -2.54 8.26 11.64
N LYS A 128 -3.02 9.45 12.05
CA LYS A 128 -3.20 10.61 11.15
C LYS A 128 -1.87 10.99 10.49
N ALA A 129 -0.81 11.18 11.28
CA ALA A 129 0.51 11.51 10.75
C ALA A 129 1.06 10.45 9.77
N GLN A 130 0.88 9.15 10.06
CA GLN A 130 1.31 8.08 9.16
C GLN A 130 0.53 8.08 7.83
N LEU A 131 -0.79 8.34 7.87
CA LEU A 131 -1.63 8.43 6.67
C LEU A 131 -1.31 9.68 5.84
N GLU A 132 -1.07 10.83 6.49
CA GLU A 132 -0.65 12.06 5.80
C GLU A 132 0.69 11.90 5.09
N LEU A 133 1.66 11.22 5.72
CA LEU A 133 2.95 10.91 5.08
C LEU A 133 2.78 10.01 3.85
N VAL A 134 1.88 9.02 3.90
CA VAL A 134 1.56 8.18 2.73
C VAL A 134 0.93 9.04 1.63
N ALA A 135 -0.05 9.88 1.97
CA ALA A 135 -0.75 10.74 1.00
C ALA A 135 0.19 11.75 0.32
N GLN A 136 1.12 12.36 1.08
CA GLN A 136 2.18 13.22 0.51
C GLN A 136 3.11 12.44 -0.42
N GLU A 137 3.53 11.24 -0.01
CA GLU A 137 4.48 10.44 -0.79
C GLU A 137 3.91 9.98 -2.15
N ILE A 138 2.61 9.70 -2.21
CA ILE A 138 1.92 9.34 -3.47
C ILE A 138 1.44 10.56 -4.27
N GLY A 139 1.64 11.78 -3.76
CA GLY A 139 1.27 13.03 -4.44
C GLY A 139 -0.23 13.36 -4.40
N LEU A 140 -0.95 12.89 -3.38
CA LEU A 140 -2.35 13.22 -3.16
C LEU A 140 -2.53 14.51 -2.35
N LEU A 141 -1.53 14.88 -1.53
CA LEU A 141 -1.47 16.10 -0.71
C LEU A 141 -0.21 16.91 -1.00
#